data_AF-A0A4Q5YEK4-F1
#
_entry.id   AF-A0A4Q5YEK4-F1
#
_cell.length_a   1.000
_cell.length_b   1.000
_cell.length_c   1.000
_cell.angle_alpha   90.00
_cell.angle_beta   90.00
_cell.angle_gamma   90.00
#
_symmetry.space_group_name_H-M   'P 1'
#
loop_
_entity.id
_entity.type
_entity.pdbx_description
1 polymer ?
#
loop_
_entity_poly.entity_id
_entity_poly.type
_entity_poly.pdbx_seq_one_letter_code
_entity_poly.pdbx_strand_id
1 'polypeptide(L)'
;MQNFKSILCAKKFVCILLAISCFQLEITAQKTPAKPNIIFILADDLGYGDIGCYGQQKIKTPNLDKLAKMGVKFTQFYSGSTVCAPARSSFM
;
A
#
# COMPACT_ATOMS: atom_id res chain seq x y z
N MET A 1 -53.59 -37.22 6.42
CA MET A 1 -52.14 -37.10 6.75
C MET A 1 -51.34 -36.26 5.71
N GLN A 2 -51.91 -35.19 5.13
CA GLN A 2 -51.21 -34.36 4.12
C GLN A 2 -50.61 -33.04 4.69
N ASN A 3 -51.10 -32.57 5.84
CA ASN A 3 -50.68 -31.28 6.42
C ASN A 3 -49.26 -31.28 7.01
N PHE A 4 -48.74 -32.42 7.46
CA PHE A 4 -47.43 -32.48 8.14
C PHE A 4 -46.23 -32.37 7.16
N LYS A 5 -46.38 -32.88 5.92
CA LYS A 5 -45.36 -32.77 4.87
C LYS A 5 -45.24 -31.34 4.33
N SER A 6 -46.35 -30.60 4.26
CA SER A 6 -46.39 -29.20 3.84
C SER A 6 -45.62 -28.28 4.80
N ILE A 7 -45.82 -28.47 6.12
CA ILE A 7 -45.13 -27.68 7.17
C ILE A 7 -43.62 -27.94 7.18
N LEU A 8 -43.20 -29.19 6.93
CA LEU A 8 -41.77 -29.53 6.86
C LEU A 8 -41.08 -28.94 5.61
N CYS A 9 -41.81 -28.84 4.50
CA CYS A 9 -41.34 -28.19 3.27
C CYS A 9 -41.19 -26.67 3.47
N ALA A 10 -42.17 -26.02 4.11
CA ALA A 10 -42.14 -24.59 4.43
C ALA A 10 -40.99 -24.23 5.39
N LYS A 11 -40.72 -25.06 6.41
CA LYS A 11 -39.58 -24.86 7.32
C LYS A 11 -38.22 -24.94 6.62
N LYS A 12 -38.05 -25.89 5.68
CA LYS A 12 -36.81 -25.97 4.87
C LYS A 12 -36.63 -24.75 3.97
N PHE A 13 -37.71 -24.25 3.37
CA PHE A 13 -37.67 -23.04 2.54
C PHE A 13 -37.28 -21.79 3.34
N VAL A 14 -37.81 -21.62 4.55
CA VAL A 14 -37.47 -20.50 5.44
C VAL A 14 -36.00 -20.55 5.87
N CYS A 15 -35.46 -21.72 6.20
CA CYS A 15 -34.03 -21.87 6.54
C CYS A 15 -33.10 -21.56 5.35
N ILE A 16 -33.48 -21.96 4.12
CA ILE A 16 -32.71 -21.65 2.92
C ILE A 16 -32.73 -20.14 2.62
N LEU A 17 -33.88 -19.47 2.79
CA LEU A 17 -34.00 -18.02 2.61
C LEU A 17 -33.17 -17.25 3.66
N LEU A 18 -33.16 -17.70 4.91
CA LEU A 18 -32.32 -17.12 5.97
C LEU A 18 -30.83 -17.30 5.66
N ALA A 19 -30.41 -18.46 5.17
CA ALA A 19 -29.02 -18.72 4.78
C ALA A 19 -28.57 -17.83 3.61
N ILE A 20 -29.43 -17.62 2.60
CA ILE A 20 -29.17 -16.72 1.47
C ILE A 20 -29.07 -15.26 1.93
N SER A 21 -29.90 -14.83 2.90
CA SER A 21 -29.82 -13.47 3.45
C SER A 21 -28.53 -13.21 4.24
N CYS A 22 -28.00 -14.22 4.95
CA CYS A 22 -26.71 -14.09 5.63
C CYS A 22 -25.54 -14.01 4.64
N PHE A 23 -25.61 -14.75 3.53
CA PHE A 23 -24.54 -14.76 2.53
C PHE A 23 -24.41 -13.43 1.76
N GLN A 24 -25.49 -12.63 1.69
CA GLN A 24 -25.49 -11.32 1.04
C GLN A 24 -24.82 -10.21 1.88
N LEU A 25 -24.67 -10.40 3.19
CA LEU A 25 -24.11 -9.38 4.09
C LEU A 25 -22.58 -9.23 3.95
N GLU A 26 -21.85 -10.32 3.63
CA GLU A 26 -20.39 -10.29 3.55
C GLU A 26 -19.84 -9.54 2.34
N ILE A 27 -20.63 -9.40 1.26
CA ILE A 27 -20.18 -8.78 0.01
C ILE A 27 -20.07 -7.24 0.12
N THR A 28 -20.70 -6.63 1.12
CA THR A 28 -20.77 -5.15 1.23
C THR A 28 -19.63 -4.51 2.03
N ALA A 29 -18.72 -5.29 2.63
CA ALA A 29 -17.61 -4.78 3.44
C ALA A 29 -16.35 -4.42 2.61
N GLN A 30 -16.53 -3.90 1.39
CA GLN A 30 -15.40 -3.41 0.60
C GLN A 30 -14.91 -2.08 1.18
N LYS A 31 -13.96 -2.18 2.11
CA LYS A 31 -13.24 -1.02 2.68
C LYS A 31 -12.58 -0.27 1.53
N THR A 32 -13.04 0.94 1.23
CA THR A 32 -12.40 1.81 0.23
C THR A 32 -10.91 1.88 0.56
N PRO A 33 -10.00 1.52 -0.37
CA PRO A 33 -8.58 1.59 -0.11
C PRO A 33 -8.25 3.04 0.26
N ALA A 34 -7.75 3.25 1.47
CA ALA A 34 -7.31 4.56 1.88
C ALA A 34 -6.20 5.02 0.94
N LYS A 35 -6.28 6.26 0.45
CA LYS A 35 -5.18 6.84 -0.34
C LYS A 35 -3.91 6.84 0.53
N PRO A 36 -2.77 6.36 0.02
CA PRO A 36 -1.54 6.39 0.79
C PRO A 36 -1.11 7.84 1.02
N ASN A 37 -0.51 8.09 2.18
CA ASN A 37 0.22 9.34 2.40
C ASN A 37 1.56 9.24 1.67
N ILE A 38 1.90 10.26 0.89
CA ILE A 38 3.17 10.33 0.17
C ILE A 38 4.05 11.37 0.87
N ILE A 39 5.22 10.94 1.34
CA ILE A 39 6.23 11.83 1.92
C ILE A 39 7.42 11.86 0.96
N PHE A 40 7.72 13.03 0.42
CA PHE A 40 8.90 13.24 -0.40
C PHE A 40 9.99 13.94 0.42
N ILE A 41 11.17 13.33 0.51
CA ILE A 41 12.33 13.87 1.21
C ILE A 41 13.38 14.23 0.15
N LEU A 42 13.64 15.53 0.00
CA LEU A 42 14.69 16.06 -0.87
C LEU A 42 15.81 16.64 -0.02
N ALA A 43 17.04 16.23 -0.27
CA ALA A 43 18.24 16.79 0.36
C ALA A 43 19.02 17.62 -0.67
N ASP A 44 19.42 18.84 -0.30
CA ASP A 44 20.28 19.68 -1.13
C ASP A 44 21.74 19.22 -0.98
N ASP A 45 22.52 19.34 -2.06
CA ASP A 45 23.94 18.98 -2.14
C ASP A 45 24.31 17.56 -1.64
N LEU A 46 23.40 16.59 -1.71
CA LEU A 46 23.67 15.19 -1.34
C LEU A 46 24.18 14.38 -2.54
N GLY A 47 25.46 14.01 -2.52
CA GLY A 47 26.09 13.21 -3.56
C GLY A 47 25.79 11.71 -3.45
N TYR A 48 25.91 11.00 -4.57
CA TYR A 48 25.73 9.54 -4.64
C TYR A 48 26.62 8.78 -3.65
N GLY A 49 27.86 9.26 -3.49
CA GLY A 49 28.87 8.66 -2.61
C GLY A 49 28.76 9.06 -1.15
N ASP A 50 27.72 9.78 -0.72
CA ASP A 50 27.61 10.26 0.67
C ASP A 50 26.79 9.32 1.58
N ILE A 51 26.07 8.36 1.00
CA ILE A 51 25.17 7.46 1.74
C ILE A 51 25.78 6.05 1.83
N GLY A 52 25.72 5.44 3.01
CA GLY A 52 26.26 4.11 3.29
C GLY A 52 25.70 3.02 2.36
N CYS A 53 24.42 3.08 2.01
CA CYS A 53 23.79 2.13 1.09
C CYS A 53 24.33 2.16 -0.36
N TYR A 54 25.13 3.17 -0.72
CA TYR A 54 25.88 3.26 -1.98
C TYR A 54 27.39 2.98 -1.82
N GLY A 55 27.84 2.59 -0.62
CA GLY A 55 29.16 2.01 -0.40
C GLY A 55 30.17 2.88 0.36
N GLN A 56 29.80 4.09 0.78
CA GLN A 56 30.69 4.90 1.60
C GLN A 56 30.76 4.41 3.06
N GLN A 57 31.89 4.63 3.73
CA GLN A 57 32.19 4.01 5.04
C GLN A 57 32.48 5.00 6.17
N LYS A 58 32.60 6.31 5.88
CA LYS A 58 32.99 7.35 6.85
C LYS A 58 31.78 7.87 7.64
N ILE A 59 30.69 8.21 6.95
CA ILE A 59 29.50 8.82 7.56
C ILE A 59 28.47 7.73 7.88
N LYS A 60 27.95 7.66 9.11
CA LYS A 60 26.92 6.64 9.41
C LYS A 60 25.55 7.15 8.99
N THR A 61 24.87 6.46 8.07
CA THR A 61 23.52 6.80 7.59
C THR A 61 22.46 5.73 7.91
N PRO A 62 22.34 5.27 9.17
CA PRO A 62 21.59 4.05 9.52
C PRO A 62 20.11 4.11 9.13
N ASN A 63 19.48 5.30 9.18
CA ASN A 63 18.08 5.48 8.81
C ASN A 63 17.86 5.34 7.29
N LEU A 64 18.76 5.92 6.48
CA LEU A 64 18.71 5.80 5.02
C LEU A 64 19.07 4.39 4.57
N ASP A 65 20.03 3.74 5.24
CA ASP A 65 20.40 2.36 4.96
C ASP A 65 19.26 1.39 5.27
N LYS A 66 18.52 1.62 6.36
CA LYS A 66 17.31 0.87 6.69
C LYS A 66 16.21 1.10 5.65
N LEU A 67 15.99 2.35 5.23
CA LEU A 67 15.00 2.68 4.20
C LEU A 67 15.32 1.98 2.87
N ALA A 68 16.60 1.98 2.45
CA ALA A 68 17.05 1.30 1.23
C ALA A 68 16.87 -0.23 1.30
N LYS A 69 17.00 -0.85 2.48
CA LYS A 69 16.77 -2.30 2.68
C LYS A 69 15.29 -2.68 2.66
N MET A 70 14.41 -1.78 3.10
CA MET A 70 12.96 -2.01 3.17
C MET A 70 12.22 -1.59 1.90
N GLY A 71 12.91 -0.95 0.96
CA GLY A 71 12.32 -0.37 -0.25
C GLY A 71 13.13 -0.68 -1.50
N VAL A 72 12.99 0.19 -2.49
CA VAL A 72 13.70 0.11 -3.77
C VAL A 72 14.80 1.16 -3.78
N LYS A 73 16.01 0.74 -4.18
CA LYS A 73 17.18 1.62 -4.35
C LYS A 73 17.45 1.83 -5.83
N PHE A 74 17.54 3.09 -6.26
CA PHE A 74 17.92 3.44 -7.62
C PHE A 74 19.42 3.71 -7.70
N THR A 75 20.13 3.01 -8.58
CA THR A 75 21.57 3.22 -8.78
C THR A 75 21.89 4.20 -9.90
N GLN A 76 20.90 4.58 -10.70
CA GLN A 76 21.01 5.47 -11.86
C GLN A 76 19.89 6.53 -11.87
N PHE A 77 19.83 7.34 -10.80
CA PHE A 77 18.90 8.46 -10.67
C PHE A 77 19.67 9.78 -10.82
N TYR A 78 19.49 10.46 -11.96
CA TYR A 78 20.21 11.69 -12.29
C TYR A 78 19.37 12.92 -11.97
N SER A 79 20.03 13.98 -11.48
CA SER A 79 19.39 15.29 -11.34
C SER A 79 19.18 15.93 -12.70
N GLY A 80 18.05 16.63 -12.89
CA GLY A 80 17.77 17.39 -14.13
C GLY A 80 18.71 18.58 -14.35
N SER A 81 19.41 19.03 -13.30
CA SER A 81 20.45 20.06 -13.38
C SER A 81 21.44 19.92 -12.23
N THR A 82 22.63 20.49 -12.38
CA THR A 82 23.68 20.54 -11.33
C THR A 82 23.54 21.75 -10.40
N VAL A 83 22.47 22.54 -10.54
CA VAL A 83 22.22 23.75 -9.74
C VAL A 83 20.88 23.61 -9.02
N CYS A 84 20.82 24.05 -7.76
CA CYS A 84 19.71 23.79 -6.84
C CYS A 84 18.35 24.26 -7.41
N ALA A 85 18.27 25.50 -7.91
CA ALA A 85 17.03 26.07 -8.45
C ALA A 85 16.50 25.29 -9.68
N PRO A 86 17.26 25.14 -10.79
CA PRO A 86 16.78 24.37 -11.94
C PRO A 86 16.59 22.88 -11.65
N ALA A 87 17.36 22.27 -10.73
CA ALA A 87 17.14 20.89 -10.31
C ALA A 87 15.77 20.70 -9.64
N ARG A 88 15.42 21.60 -8.70
CA ARG A 88 14.10 21.60 -8.06
C ARG A 88 12.98 21.89 -9.06
N SER A 89 13.17 22.85 -9.97
CA SER A 89 12.19 23.14 -11.02
C SER A 89 11.98 21.98 -11.99
N SER A 90 13.01 21.16 -12.25
CA SER A 90 12.88 19.96 -13.10
C SER A 90 12.14 18.82 -12.40
N PHE A 91 12.06 18.86 -11.06
CA PHE A 91 11.42 17.85 -10.24
C PHE A 91 9.94 18.14 -9.96
N MET A 92 9.55 19.42 -9.88
CA MET A 92 8.17 19.88 -9.62
C MET A 92 7.34 19.97 -10.89
#